data_AF-A0AA88WJL1-F1
#
_entry.id   AF-A0AA88WJL1-F1
#
_cell.length_a   1.000
_cell.length_b   1.000
_cell.length_c   1.000
_cell.angle_alpha   90.00
_cell.angle_beta   90.00
_cell.angle_gamma   90.00
#
_symmetry.space_group_name_H-M   'P 1'
#
loop_
_entity.id
_entity.type
_entity.pdbx_description
1 polymer ?
#
loop_
_entity_poly.entity_id
_entity_poly.type
_entity_poly.pdbx_seq_one_letter_code
_entity_poly.pdbx_strand_id
1 'polypeptide(L)'
;MSNISSFLLSAALCFSNIERRHVASPSVIIIGGGFAGIAAARALQDASFQVILLESRDRVGGRVHTDYSFSFPVDLGASWLHGVCKENPLAHVIGRLGLPLYRTVVTTRCYMTTIWREDSGIFFNTACEHLSPGGITDLSHNSSFMPLKQGSISCGFLKERLKLSYALFDMDGNQVPQELVSKVGEDFESILEETDKIRQENSEDMSVFRAISMVFERRPDLRLEGLAHKVLQWYLCRMEGWFASDADTISLKGWDQAKKSIPWPENLAKPRNYKIQEAAARHALRRTPRILSNKEEELRPGGHGLMIRGYRPVINTLAKGLDIRLSHRVTKIARRYNGVKVTVEGGSTFTADAAIVTVPLGVLKSKYIKFEPRLPEWKEAAIADLGVGIENKIILHFEKVFWPNVEFLGVVAETSYGCSYFLNLHKATSHAVLVYMPAGQLARDIEKMSDEAAANFAFMQLRKILPGASAPHLVSRWGTDVNSLGSYSYDKVGKPHELYERLRIPVDNLFFAGEATSINYPGSVHGAYSTGIMAAEDCRMRVLERYGELNLFQPVMGEDTPVSVPLLISRM
;
A
#
# COMPACT_ATOMS: atom_id res chain seq x y z
N MET A 1 -36.98 25.63 66.67
CA MET A 1 -36.59 25.97 65.28
C MET A 1 -35.07 26.17 65.25
N SER A 2 -34.19 25.21 65.57
CA SER A 2 -34.05 23.80 65.17
C SER A 2 -33.77 23.60 63.67
N ASN A 3 -32.52 23.20 63.41
CA ASN A 3 -32.11 22.17 62.45
C ASN A 3 -32.27 22.40 60.94
N ILE A 4 -31.50 23.34 60.37
CA ILE A 4 -31.20 23.32 58.93
C ILE A 4 -29.69 23.38 58.62
N SER A 5 -28.85 23.86 59.55
CA SER A 5 -27.40 24.03 59.29
C SER A 5 -26.55 22.77 59.46
N SER A 6 -27.05 21.69 60.08
CA SER A 6 -26.25 20.47 60.35
C SER A 6 -26.38 19.39 59.26
N PHE A 7 -27.35 19.49 58.36
CA PHE A 7 -27.62 18.41 57.39
C PHE A 7 -26.82 18.56 56.09
N LEU A 8 -26.40 19.79 55.75
CA LEU A 8 -25.65 20.07 54.52
C LEU A 8 -24.14 19.80 54.65
N LEU A 9 -23.57 19.79 55.86
CA LEU A 9 -22.16 19.47 56.05
C LEU A 9 -21.88 17.95 56.09
N SER A 10 -22.82 17.13 56.56
CA SER A 10 -22.67 15.66 56.51
C SER A 10 -22.93 15.07 55.13
N ALA A 11 -23.72 15.75 54.28
CA ALA A 11 -23.91 15.34 52.89
C ALA A 11 -22.70 15.67 52.00
N ALA A 12 -21.96 16.76 52.30
CA ALA A 12 -20.78 17.16 51.51
C ALA A 12 -19.54 16.28 51.76
N LEU A 13 -19.46 15.59 52.90
CA LEU A 13 -18.34 14.69 53.22
C LEU A 13 -18.56 13.24 52.74
N CYS A 14 -19.80 12.83 52.48
CA CYS A 14 -20.09 11.48 51.94
C CYS A 14 -19.93 11.34 50.42
N PHE A 15 -19.75 12.43 49.66
CA PHE A 15 -19.48 12.36 48.21
C PHE A 15 -17.98 12.38 47.85
N SER A 16 -17.09 12.42 48.82
CA SER A 16 -15.64 12.53 48.58
C SER A 16 -14.88 11.20 48.48
N ASN A 17 -15.54 10.06 48.70
CA ASN A 17 -14.93 8.72 48.65
C ASN A 17 -15.69 7.73 47.77
N ILE A 18 -16.23 8.16 46.63
CA ILE A 18 -16.31 7.21 45.50
C ILE A 18 -14.87 7.06 45.04
N GLU A 19 -14.21 6.02 45.55
CA GLU A 19 -13.03 5.46 44.89
C GLU A 19 -13.39 5.37 43.41
N ARG A 20 -12.79 6.22 42.57
CA ARG A 20 -12.72 5.95 41.14
C ARG A 20 -11.94 4.64 41.05
N ARG A 21 -12.63 3.51 41.10
CA ARG A 21 -12.09 2.23 40.71
C ARG A 21 -11.45 2.48 39.36
N HIS A 22 -10.13 2.40 39.30
CA HIS A 22 -9.36 2.47 38.07
C HIS A 22 -9.88 1.33 37.20
N VAL A 23 -10.86 1.60 36.33
CA VAL A 23 -11.21 0.68 35.26
C VAL A 23 -9.96 0.59 34.42
N ALA A 24 -9.34 -0.60 34.41
CA ALA A 24 -8.13 -0.83 33.63
C ALA A 24 -8.40 -0.40 32.19
N SER A 25 -7.51 0.43 31.63
CA SER A 25 -7.64 0.88 30.26
C SER A 25 -7.74 -0.33 29.32
N PRO A 26 -8.65 -0.30 28.33
CA PRO A 26 -8.82 -1.42 27.41
C PRO A 26 -7.51 -1.74 26.70
N SER A 27 -7.25 -3.03 26.53
CA SER A 27 -5.96 -3.55 26.08
C SER A 27 -6.07 -4.27 24.73
N VAL A 28 -5.10 -4.03 23.85
CA VAL A 28 -5.05 -4.66 22.51
C VAL A 28 -3.64 -5.14 22.19
N ILE A 29 -3.53 -6.36 21.64
CA ILE A 29 -2.28 -6.87 21.09
C ILE A 29 -2.28 -6.71 19.57
N ILE A 30 -1.25 -6.07 19.02
CA ILE A 30 -1.04 -5.97 17.58
C ILE A 30 0.00 -7.02 17.16
N ILE A 31 -0.30 -7.81 16.14
CA ILE A 31 0.58 -8.88 15.67
C ILE A 31 1.12 -8.49 14.29
N GLY A 32 2.40 -8.13 14.25
CA GLY A 32 3.11 -7.60 13.07
C GLY A 32 3.40 -6.10 13.17
N GLY A 33 4.66 -5.73 12.96
CA GLY A 33 5.21 -4.37 13.00
C GLY A 33 5.38 -3.73 11.62
N GLY A 34 4.58 -4.16 10.64
CA GLY A 34 4.46 -3.49 9.34
C GLY A 34 3.62 -2.20 9.41
N PHE A 35 3.43 -1.54 8.26
CA PHE A 35 2.65 -0.29 8.19
C PHE A 35 1.21 -0.43 8.72
N ALA A 36 0.54 -1.56 8.49
CA ALA A 36 -0.79 -1.82 9.04
C ALA A 36 -0.78 -1.89 10.57
N GLY A 37 0.12 -2.67 11.15
CA GLY A 37 0.22 -2.83 12.60
C GLY A 37 0.65 -1.54 13.30
N ILE A 38 1.63 -0.82 12.75
CA ILE A 38 2.07 0.46 13.31
C ILE A 38 0.97 1.52 13.24
N ALA A 39 0.21 1.57 12.13
CA ALA A 39 -0.94 2.47 12.01
C ALA A 39 -2.03 2.13 13.04
N ALA A 40 -2.37 0.85 13.18
CA ALA A 40 -3.36 0.39 14.15
C ALA A 40 -2.93 0.70 15.60
N ALA A 41 -1.67 0.41 15.93
CA ALA A 41 -1.12 0.67 17.25
C ALA A 41 -1.14 2.15 17.62
N ARG A 42 -0.75 3.02 16.67
CA ARG A 42 -0.83 4.48 16.85
C ARG A 42 -2.25 4.94 17.12
N ALA A 43 -3.20 4.53 16.26
CA ALA A 43 -4.60 4.95 16.39
C ALA A 43 -5.22 4.53 17.73
N LEU A 44 -4.91 3.32 18.20
CA LEU A 44 -5.39 2.83 19.50
C LEU A 44 -4.68 3.50 20.69
N GLN A 45 -3.37 3.74 20.61
CA GLN A 45 -2.63 4.48 21.65
C GLN A 45 -3.16 5.92 21.78
N ASP A 46 -3.41 6.60 20.65
CA ASP A 46 -4.00 7.95 20.64
C ASP A 46 -5.43 7.94 21.23
N ALA A 47 -6.13 6.81 21.14
CA ALA A 47 -7.42 6.57 21.79
C ALA A 47 -7.30 6.08 23.25
N SER A 48 -6.12 6.16 23.87
CA SER A 48 -5.84 5.78 25.27
C SER A 48 -6.03 4.29 25.61
N PHE A 49 -5.89 3.41 24.62
CA PHE A 49 -5.79 1.97 24.84
C PHE A 49 -4.38 1.58 25.28
N GLN A 50 -4.28 0.53 26.09
CA GLN A 50 -3.02 -0.16 26.35
C GLN A 50 -2.68 -1.03 25.15
N VAL A 51 -1.59 -0.73 24.45
CA VAL A 51 -1.22 -1.41 23.21
C VAL A 51 0.16 -2.02 23.32
N ILE A 52 0.27 -3.31 23.02
CA ILE A 52 1.56 -3.99 22.81
C ILE A 52 1.60 -4.50 21.38
N LEU A 53 2.66 -4.19 20.64
CA LEU A 53 2.91 -4.72 19.31
C LEU A 53 3.98 -5.81 19.37
N LEU A 54 3.69 -6.99 18.81
CA LEU A 54 4.60 -8.12 18.70
C LEU A 54 5.08 -8.25 17.25
N GLU A 55 6.38 -8.10 17.03
CA GLU A 55 7.03 -8.21 15.72
C GLU A 55 8.03 -9.37 15.75
N SER A 56 7.97 -10.26 14.76
CA SER A 56 8.82 -11.44 14.70
C SER A 56 10.25 -11.14 14.30
N ARG A 57 10.47 -10.05 13.56
CA ARG A 57 11.80 -9.55 13.16
C ARG A 57 12.43 -8.72 14.28
N ASP A 58 13.72 -8.47 14.11
CA ASP A 58 14.52 -7.51 14.88
C ASP A 58 14.33 -6.05 14.41
N ARG A 59 13.34 -5.79 13.54
CA ARG A 59 13.03 -4.48 12.98
C ARG A 59 11.54 -4.32 12.66
N VAL A 60 11.08 -3.07 12.67
CA VAL A 60 9.77 -2.69 12.12
C VAL A 60 9.78 -2.58 10.59
N GLY A 61 8.61 -2.38 9.99
CA GLY A 61 8.41 -2.14 8.56
C GLY A 61 7.97 -3.36 7.76
N GLY A 62 8.26 -4.58 8.24
CA GLY A 62 7.87 -5.81 7.54
C GLY A 62 8.43 -5.84 6.11
N ARG A 63 7.51 -5.90 5.13
CA ARG A 63 7.80 -5.86 3.68
C ARG A 63 8.29 -4.52 3.15
N VAL A 64 8.29 -3.48 3.99
CA VAL A 64 8.95 -2.22 3.69
C VAL A 64 10.32 -2.22 4.37
N HIS A 65 11.37 -2.47 3.58
CA HIS A 65 12.72 -2.67 4.08
C HIS A 65 13.73 -1.83 3.30
N THR A 66 14.26 -0.81 3.97
CA THR A 66 15.39 -0.03 3.51
C THR A 66 16.68 -0.58 4.11
N ASP A 67 17.63 -0.94 3.27
CA ASP A 67 18.99 -1.34 3.61
C ASP A 67 19.97 -0.14 3.46
N TYR A 68 21.04 -0.14 4.25
CA TYR A 68 22.05 0.93 4.29
C TYR A 68 23.48 0.41 4.11
N SER A 69 23.66 -0.85 3.70
CA SER A 69 24.97 -1.52 3.60
C SER A 69 25.88 -0.85 2.55
N PHE A 70 25.30 -0.15 1.57
CA PHE A 70 26.05 0.68 0.61
C PHE A 70 26.35 2.10 1.11
N SER A 71 26.16 2.39 2.40
CA SER A 71 26.28 3.74 3.02
C SER A 71 25.23 4.76 2.58
N PHE A 72 24.28 4.36 1.74
CA PHE A 72 23.09 5.14 1.35
C PHE A 72 21.86 4.23 1.30
N PRO A 73 20.64 4.78 1.45
CA PRO A 73 19.43 3.96 1.53
C PRO A 73 19.07 3.31 0.20
N VAL A 74 18.80 2.00 0.23
CA VAL A 74 18.22 1.26 -0.89
C VAL A 74 17.06 0.39 -0.40
N ASP A 75 15.91 0.45 -1.07
CA ASP A 75 14.71 -0.31 -0.66
C ASP A 75 14.68 -1.70 -1.33
N LEU A 76 14.80 -2.74 -0.51
CA LEU A 76 14.63 -4.15 -0.90
C LEU A 76 13.15 -4.56 -1.03
N GLY A 77 12.26 -3.78 -0.42
CA GLY A 77 10.81 -3.95 -0.46
C GLY A 77 10.12 -2.86 -1.27
N ALA A 78 9.05 -2.26 -0.73
CA ALA A 78 8.39 -1.12 -1.37
C ALA A 78 9.34 0.08 -1.56
N SER A 79 9.35 0.69 -2.75
CA SER A 79 10.17 1.88 -3.07
C SER A 79 9.36 3.07 -3.59
N TRP A 80 8.11 2.85 -4.01
CA TRP A 80 7.27 3.89 -4.61
C TRP A 80 6.12 4.31 -3.69
N LEU A 81 5.90 5.62 -3.65
CA LEU A 81 4.65 6.23 -3.21
C LEU A 81 3.75 6.44 -4.44
N HIS A 82 2.64 5.70 -4.50
CA HIS A 82 1.65 5.84 -5.57
C HIS A 82 0.61 6.91 -5.20
N GLY A 83 0.20 7.74 -6.16
CA GLY A 83 -0.81 8.78 -5.94
C GLY A 83 -0.27 9.89 -5.04
N VAL A 84 0.80 10.55 -5.49
CA VAL A 84 1.48 11.63 -4.74
C VAL A 84 0.59 12.90 -4.70
N CYS A 85 -0.52 12.85 -3.93
CA CYS A 85 -1.46 13.94 -3.68
C CYS A 85 -2.38 13.62 -2.48
N LYS A 86 -3.44 14.44 -2.28
CA LYS A 86 -4.42 14.39 -1.17
C LYS A 86 -5.10 13.03 -0.94
N GLU A 87 -5.01 12.11 -1.89
CA GLU A 87 -5.62 10.77 -1.83
C GLU A 87 -4.75 9.76 -1.06
N ASN A 88 -3.43 9.96 -1.00
CA ASN A 88 -2.56 9.01 -0.29
C ASN A 88 -2.44 9.39 1.19
N PRO A 89 -2.86 8.52 2.13
CA PRO A 89 -2.84 8.81 3.56
C PRO A 89 -1.43 9.05 4.11
N LEU A 90 -0.37 8.60 3.44
CA LEU A 90 1.02 8.80 3.87
C LEU A 90 1.65 10.11 3.36
N ALA A 91 1.02 10.79 2.39
CA ALA A 91 1.57 12.01 1.80
C ALA A 91 1.85 13.10 2.86
N HIS A 92 0.96 13.23 3.86
CA HIS A 92 1.15 14.21 4.94
C HIS A 92 2.35 13.89 5.84
N VAL A 93 2.60 12.61 6.13
CA VAL A 93 3.75 12.17 6.95
C VAL A 93 5.04 12.43 6.20
N ILE A 94 5.07 12.07 4.92
CA ILE A 94 6.21 12.25 4.02
C ILE A 94 6.54 13.74 3.86
N GLY A 95 5.52 14.58 3.65
CA GLY A 95 5.67 16.03 3.56
C GLY A 95 6.19 16.65 4.86
N ARG A 96 5.66 16.25 6.04
CA ARG A 96 6.17 16.73 7.34
C ARG A 96 7.61 16.37 7.61
N LEU A 97 8.07 15.23 7.09
CA LEU A 97 9.45 14.78 7.20
C LEU A 97 10.38 15.43 6.15
N GLY A 98 9.83 16.21 5.21
CA GLY A 98 10.60 16.82 4.13
C GLY A 98 11.30 15.78 3.24
N LEU A 99 10.72 14.58 3.10
CA LEU A 99 11.34 13.50 2.32
C LEU A 99 11.18 13.79 0.82
N PRO A 100 12.27 13.89 0.05
CA PRO A 100 12.20 14.16 -1.36
C PRO A 100 11.69 12.93 -2.12
N LEU A 101 10.79 13.17 -3.07
CA LEU A 101 10.27 12.17 -3.98
C LEU A 101 10.81 12.43 -5.38
N TYR A 102 11.41 11.42 -6.00
CA TYR A 102 11.75 11.50 -7.42
C TYR A 102 10.52 11.07 -8.24
N ARG A 103 9.97 11.98 -9.04
CA ARG A 103 8.83 11.66 -9.90
C ARG A 103 9.30 10.75 -11.04
N THR A 104 8.95 9.48 -10.93
CA THR A 104 9.15 8.50 -11.99
C THR A 104 8.03 8.56 -13.01
N VAL A 105 8.35 8.44 -14.29
CA VAL A 105 7.38 8.24 -15.37
C VAL A 105 7.01 6.76 -15.37
N VAL A 106 6.27 6.31 -14.34
CA VAL A 106 5.81 4.91 -14.26
C VAL A 106 4.65 4.75 -15.22
N THR A 107 5.00 4.44 -16.45
CA THR A 107 4.02 4.33 -17.51
C THR A 107 3.21 3.06 -17.42
N THR A 108 3.55 2.06 -16.62
CA THR A 108 2.64 0.93 -16.42
C THR A 108 1.32 1.35 -15.78
N ARG A 109 1.29 2.45 -15.00
CA ARG A 109 0.00 3.07 -14.67
C ARG A 109 -0.54 3.84 -15.86
N CYS A 110 0.21 4.63 -16.63
CA CYS A 110 -0.34 5.24 -17.86
C CYS A 110 -0.89 4.20 -18.85
N TYR A 111 -0.17 3.17 -19.25
CA TYR A 111 -0.65 2.10 -20.14
C TYR A 111 -1.86 1.32 -19.56
N MET A 112 -2.00 1.22 -18.24
CA MET A 112 -3.18 0.60 -17.60
C MET A 112 -4.23 1.59 -17.05
N THR A 113 -4.03 2.91 -17.16
CA THR A 113 -4.97 3.96 -16.71
C THR A 113 -5.37 4.93 -17.81
N THR A 114 -4.62 5.03 -18.91
CA THR A 114 -4.91 5.89 -20.05
C THR A 114 -5.95 5.26 -20.98
N ILE A 115 -6.24 3.95 -20.88
CA ILE A 115 -7.40 3.34 -21.57
C ILE A 115 -8.75 3.82 -20.99
N TRP A 116 -8.79 4.58 -19.88
CA TRP A 116 -10.06 4.96 -19.25
C TRP A 116 -10.08 6.39 -18.70
N ARG A 117 -10.17 7.38 -19.60
CA ARG A 117 -10.89 8.65 -19.34
C ARG A 117 -11.21 9.42 -20.64
N GLU A 118 -12.28 9.03 -21.33
CA GLU A 118 -13.01 9.98 -22.19
C GLU A 118 -14.47 10.26 -21.74
N ASP A 119 -15.11 9.41 -20.92
CA ASP A 119 -16.57 9.55 -20.70
C ASP A 119 -17.03 10.04 -19.32
N SER A 120 -16.20 10.73 -18.55
CA SER A 120 -16.70 11.46 -17.36
C SER A 120 -16.32 12.93 -17.44
N GLY A 121 -17.11 13.67 -18.22
CA GLY A 121 -17.21 15.12 -18.17
C GLY A 121 -17.64 15.59 -16.78
N ILE A 122 -16.70 15.66 -15.85
CA ILE A 122 -16.87 16.36 -14.57
C ILE A 122 -15.54 17.07 -14.26
N PHE A 123 -15.44 18.31 -14.76
CA PHE A 123 -14.50 19.30 -14.26
C PHE A 123 -14.97 19.75 -12.88
N PHE A 124 -14.30 19.33 -11.81
CA PHE A 124 -14.41 20.03 -10.53
C PHE A 124 -13.26 21.02 -10.36
N ASN A 125 -13.60 22.27 -10.68
CA ASN A 125 -12.97 23.47 -10.17
C ASN A 125 -13.20 23.53 -8.64
N THR A 126 -12.16 23.70 -7.83
CA THR A 126 -12.35 24.17 -6.44
C THR A 126 -11.18 25.03 -6.00
N ALA A 127 -11.31 26.32 -6.33
CA ALA A 127 -11.05 27.50 -5.50
C ALA A 127 -9.73 27.56 -4.70
N CYS A 128 -8.75 28.25 -5.29
CA CYS A 128 -7.96 29.27 -4.58
C CYS A 128 -8.78 30.57 -4.53
N GLU A 129 -9.77 30.65 -3.64
CA GLU A 129 -10.22 31.94 -3.13
C GLU A 129 -9.50 32.15 -1.81
N HIS A 130 -8.65 33.16 -1.73
CA HIS A 130 -8.29 33.98 -0.56
C HIS A 130 -7.09 34.88 -0.91
N LEU A 131 -7.30 35.82 -1.83
CA LEU A 131 -6.53 37.06 -1.86
C LEU A 131 -7.51 38.20 -2.17
N SER A 132 -7.80 39.00 -1.15
CA SER A 132 -8.55 40.24 -1.28
C SER A 132 -7.79 41.22 -2.20
N PRO A 133 -8.49 42.01 -3.04
CA PRO A 133 -7.86 42.93 -3.96
C PRO A 133 -7.48 44.24 -3.25
N GLY A 134 -6.20 44.60 -3.33
CA GLY A 134 -5.73 45.93 -2.95
C GLY A 134 -4.58 46.36 -3.85
N GLY A 135 -4.80 47.43 -4.62
CA GLY A 135 -3.74 48.21 -5.26
C GLY A 135 -3.70 48.16 -6.79
N ILE A 136 -4.57 48.96 -7.43
CA ILE A 136 -4.44 49.42 -8.81
C ILE A 136 -3.36 50.52 -8.88
N THR A 137 -2.51 50.50 -9.90
CA THR A 137 -2.11 51.62 -10.81
C THR A 137 -0.88 51.15 -11.61
N ASP A 138 -1.08 50.81 -12.88
CA ASP A 138 -0.79 51.66 -14.05
C ASP A 138 0.71 51.86 -14.28
N LEU A 139 1.23 51.25 -15.35
CA LEU A 139 2.13 51.90 -16.30
C LEU A 139 2.15 51.09 -17.59
N SER A 140 1.60 51.72 -18.61
CA SER A 140 1.55 51.28 -19.99
C SER A 140 2.88 51.55 -20.72
N HIS A 141 3.16 50.72 -21.73
CA HIS A 141 3.92 50.94 -22.97
C HIS A 141 5.07 49.95 -23.26
N ASN A 142 4.80 49.13 -24.29
CA ASN A 142 5.69 48.59 -25.32
C ASN A 142 6.91 47.75 -24.91
N SER A 143 6.72 46.43 -24.89
CA SER A 143 7.46 45.53 -25.78
C SER A 143 6.70 44.20 -25.92
N SER A 144 6.68 43.66 -27.12
CA SER A 144 5.88 42.51 -27.56
C SER A 144 6.18 41.22 -26.77
N PHE A 145 5.45 41.01 -25.68
CA PHE A 145 5.32 39.70 -25.03
C PHE A 145 4.02 39.04 -25.49
N MET A 146 4.13 37.96 -26.26
CA MET A 146 3.01 37.04 -26.48
C MET A 146 2.62 36.43 -25.13
N PRO A 147 1.34 36.52 -24.69
CA PRO A 147 0.90 35.84 -23.49
C PRO A 147 0.85 34.33 -23.77
N LEU A 148 1.69 33.56 -23.09
CA LEU A 148 1.53 32.10 -22.97
C LEU A 148 0.18 31.83 -22.31
N LYS A 149 -0.82 31.47 -23.12
CA LYS A 149 -2.07 30.88 -22.64
C LYS A 149 -1.75 29.71 -21.72
N GLN A 150 -2.50 29.62 -20.61
CA GLN A 150 -2.55 28.49 -19.69
C GLN A 150 -2.42 27.16 -20.44
N GLY A 151 -1.25 26.54 -20.34
CA GLY A 151 -0.89 25.36 -21.11
C GLY A 151 -1.59 24.12 -20.57
N SER A 152 -2.53 23.60 -21.36
CA SER A 152 -2.82 22.18 -21.41
C SER A 152 -1.50 21.43 -21.68
N ILE A 153 -1.24 20.36 -20.92
CA ILE A 153 -0.15 19.44 -21.28
C ILE A 153 -0.65 18.70 -22.53
N SER A 154 -0.13 19.11 -23.69
CA SER A 154 -0.36 18.40 -24.95
C SER A 154 0.04 16.93 -24.80
N CYS A 155 -0.77 16.01 -25.34
CA CYS A 155 -0.44 14.59 -25.49
C CYS A 155 0.97 14.37 -26.09
N GLY A 156 1.44 15.31 -26.92
CA GLY A 156 2.81 15.33 -27.45
C GLY A 156 3.92 15.41 -26.38
N PHE A 157 3.72 16.15 -25.29
CA PHE A 157 4.72 16.27 -24.21
C PHE A 157 4.86 14.98 -23.40
N LEU A 158 3.77 14.23 -23.20
CA LEU A 158 3.81 12.90 -22.59
C LEU A 158 4.47 11.88 -23.52
N LYS A 159 4.20 11.94 -24.83
CA LYS A 159 4.86 11.12 -25.86
C LYS A 159 6.36 11.38 -25.96
N GLU A 160 6.83 12.62 -25.82
CA GLU A 160 8.28 12.94 -25.78
C GLU A 160 8.97 12.45 -24.50
N ARG A 161 8.32 12.57 -23.33
CA ARG A 161 8.87 12.05 -22.07
C ARG A 161 8.98 10.52 -22.06
N LEU A 162 8.05 9.84 -22.73
CA LEU A 162 8.03 8.40 -22.97
C LEU A 162 9.21 7.92 -23.82
N LYS A 163 9.58 8.69 -24.86
CA LYS A 163 10.77 8.41 -25.69
C LYS A 163 12.08 8.47 -24.90
N LEU A 164 12.09 9.09 -23.72
CA LEU A 164 13.29 9.37 -22.92
C LEU A 164 13.39 8.53 -21.63
N SER A 165 12.45 7.62 -21.36
CA SER A 165 12.39 6.88 -20.09
C SER A 165 12.93 5.44 -20.15
N TYR A 166 13.09 4.85 -21.34
CA TYR A 166 13.50 3.46 -21.52
C TYR A 166 14.66 3.33 -22.51
N ALA A 167 15.56 2.38 -22.27
CA ALA A 167 16.49 1.87 -23.28
C ALA A 167 16.41 0.34 -23.32
N LEU A 168 15.90 -0.19 -24.44
CA LEU A 168 15.79 -1.63 -24.65
C LEU A 168 16.88 -2.12 -25.59
N PHE A 169 17.35 -3.33 -25.36
CA PHE A 169 18.40 -3.99 -26.12
C PHE A 169 17.95 -5.40 -26.49
N ASP A 170 18.40 -5.91 -27.63
CA ASP A 170 18.22 -7.31 -27.97
C ASP A 170 19.26 -8.19 -27.24
N MET A 171 19.17 -9.50 -27.48
CA MET A 171 20.04 -10.49 -26.84
C MET A 171 21.51 -10.42 -27.31
N ASP A 172 21.76 -9.75 -28.43
CA ASP A 172 23.09 -9.53 -29.01
C ASP A 172 23.68 -8.18 -28.56
N GLY A 173 22.93 -7.40 -27.78
CA GLY A 173 23.35 -6.11 -27.24
C GLY A 173 23.07 -4.92 -28.14
N ASN A 174 22.36 -5.11 -29.26
CA ASN A 174 21.98 -4.00 -30.12
C ASN A 174 20.81 -3.24 -29.50
N GLN A 175 20.87 -1.92 -29.54
CA GLN A 175 19.77 -1.09 -29.06
C GLN A 175 18.54 -1.23 -29.96
N VAL A 176 17.39 -1.50 -29.35
CA VAL A 176 16.10 -1.54 -30.04
C VAL A 176 15.71 -0.12 -30.43
N PRO A 177 15.30 0.14 -31.69
CA PRO A 177 14.86 1.47 -32.11
C PRO A 177 13.71 2.00 -31.24
N GLN A 178 13.87 3.22 -30.71
CA GLN A 178 12.88 3.79 -29.79
C GLN A 178 11.49 3.94 -30.42
N GLU A 179 11.43 4.19 -31.72
CA GLU A 179 10.17 4.26 -32.49
C GLU A 179 9.43 2.92 -32.49
N LEU A 180 10.15 1.80 -32.59
CA LEU A 180 9.58 0.47 -32.47
C LEU A 180 9.04 0.24 -31.07
N VAL A 181 9.80 0.60 -30.03
CA VAL A 181 9.36 0.47 -28.63
C VAL A 181 8.07 1.26 -28.39
N SER A 182 8.01 2.50 -28.87
CA SER A 182 6.80 3.33 -28.77
C SER A 182 5.62 2.73 -29.52
N LYS A 183 5.82 2.26 -30.76
CA LYS A 183 4.76 1.63 -31.55
C LYS A 183 4.20 0.37 -30.88
N VAL A 184 5.08 -0.52 -30.40
CA VAL A 184 4.65 -1.72 -29.68
C VAL A 184 3.95 -1.38 -28.37
N GLY A 185 4.30 -0.26 -27.73
CA GLY A 185 3.55 0.28 -26.60
C GLY A 185 2.10 0.64 -26.95
N GLU A 186 1.88 1.31 -28.09
CA GLU A 186 0.54 1.64 -28.61
C GLU A 186 -0.23 0.36 -29.04
N ASP A 187 0.46 -0.63 -29.63
CA ASP A 187 -0.12 -1.94 -29.95
C ASP A 187 -0.52 -2.69 -28.66
N PHE A 188 0.31 -2.62 -27.60
CA PHE A 188 0.00 -3.22 -26.30
C PHE A 188 -1.22 -2.57 -25.63
N GLU A 189 -1.39 -1.26 -25.73
CA GLU A 189 -2.62 -0.58 -25.30
C GLU A 189 -3.85 -1.13 -26.04
N SER A 190 -3.74 -1.24 -27.37
CA SER A 190 -4.81 -1.79 -28.20
C SER A 190 -5.14 -3.25 -27.83
N ILE A 191 -4.13 -4.05 -27.50
CA ILE A 191 -4.32 -5.41 -26.99
C ILE A 191 -5.11 -5.38 -25.68
N LEU A 192 -4.73 -4.52 -24.73
CA LEU A 192 -5.42 -4.41 -23.45
C LEU A 192 -6.87 -3.92 -23.59
N GLU A 193 -7.14 -2.99 -24.51
CA GLU A 193 -8.49 -2.56 -24.89
C GLU A 193 -9.35 -3.73 -25.39
N GLU A 194 -8.82 -4.56 -26.28
CA GLU A 194 -9.50 -5.74 -26.78
C GLU A 194 -9.69 -6.81 -25.69
N THR A 195 -8.73 -6.96 -24.76
CA THR A 195 -8.94 -7.85 -23.59
C THR A 195 -10.08 -7.38 -22.70
N ASP A 196 -10.33 -6.07 -22.62
CA ASP A 196 -11.48 -5.54 -21.88
C ASP A 196 -12.81 -5.87 -22.56
N LYS A 197 -12.87 -5.81 -23.89
CA LYS A 197 -14.05 -6.26 -24.64
C LYS A 197 -14.32 -7.74 -24.39
N ILE A 198 -13.27 -8.58 -24.46
CA ILE A 198 -13.36 -10.01 -24.12
C ILE A 198 -13.88 -10.20 -22.69
N ARG A 199 -13.38 -9.41 -21.73
CA ARG A 199 -13.84 -9.44 -20.34
C ARG A 199 -15.32 -9.13 -20.21
N GLN A 200 -15.83 -8.14 -20.95
CA GLN A 200 -17.24 -7.74 -20.92
C GLN A 200 -18.15 -8.79 -21.56
N GLU A 201 -17.67 -9.47 -22.60
CA GLU A 201 -18.43 -10.50 -23.33
C GLU A 201 -18.49 -11.85 -22.60
N ASN A 202 -17.56 -12.13 -21.69
CA ASN A 202 -17.43 -13.45 -21.05
C ASN A 202 -17.97 -13.45 -19.60
N SER A 203 -18.94 -14.35 -19.35
CA SER A 203 -19.52 -14.55 -18.02
C SER A 203 -18.62 -15.34 -17.07
N GLU A 204 -17.69 -16.14 -17.59
CA GLU A 204 -16.67 -16.84 -16.80
C GLU A 204 -15.37 -16.04 -16.73
N ASP A 205 -14.62 -16.20 -15.64
CA ASP A 205 -13.31 -15.57 -15.52
C ASP A 205 -12.24 -16.37 -16.27
N MET A 206 -11.20 -15.69 -16.72
CA MET A 206 -10.04 -16.29 -17.38
C MET A 206 -8.76 -15.55 -17.00
N SER A 207 -7.61 -16.09 -17.41
CA SER A 207 -6.36 -15.38 -17.22
C SER A 207 -6.18 -14.24 -18.22
N VAL A 208 -5.42 -13.21 -17.83
CA VAL A 208 -5.00 -12.15 -18.75
C VAL A 208 -4.26 -12.73 -19.96
N PHE A 209 -3.38 -13.72 -19.76
CA PHE A 209 -2.69 -14.40 -20.84
C PHE A 209 -3.64 -15.08 -21.85
N ARG A 210 -4.68 -15.77 -21.35
CA ARG A 210 -5.70 -16.40 -22.21
C ARG A 210 -6.49 -15.34 -22.99
N ALA A 211 -6.83 -14.23 -22.35
CA ALA A 211 -7.49 -13.10 -23.01
C ALA A 211 -6.63 -12.54 -24.16
N ILE A 212 -5.34 -12.30 -23.92
CA ILE A 212 -4.40 -11.82 -24.94
C ILE A 212 -4.29 -12.81 -26.11
N SER A 213 -4.29 -14.12 -25.82
CA SER A 213 -4.29 -15.15 -26.86
C SER A 213 -5.54 -15.06 -27.74
N MET A 214 -6.72 -14.85 -27.15
CA MET A 214 -7.97 -14.63 -27.88
C MET A 214 -7.97 -13.30 -28.66
N VAL A 215 -7.31 -12.25 -28.17
CA VAL A 215 -7.12 -11.01 -28.93
C VAL A 215 -6.36 -11.30 -30.23
N PHE A 216 -5.29 -12.09 -30.20
CA PHE A 216 -4.53 -12.42 -31.42
C PHE A 216 -5.33 -13.24 -32.44
N GLU A 217 -6.32 -14.01 -32.00
CA GLU A 217 -7.25 -14.71 -32.90
C GLU A 217 -8.24 -13.73 -33.54
N ARG A 218 -8.73 -12.74 -32.79
CA ARG A 218 -9.69 -11.72 -33.28
C ARG A 218 -9.05 -10.61 -34.11
N ARG A 219 -7.84 -10.24 -33.73
CA ARG A 219 -7.04 -9.15 -34.30
C ARG A 219 -5.66 -9.69 -34.68
N PRO A 220 -5.56 -10.48 -35.77
CA PRO A 220 -4.27 -11.00 -36.24
C PRO A 220 -3.26 -9.90 -36.57
N ASP A 221 -3.73 -8.68 -36.85
CA ASP A 221 -2.91 -7.48 -37.05
C ASP A 221 -2.11 -7.07 -35.81
N LEU A 222 -2.58 -7.41 -34.60
CA LEU A 222 -1.88 -7.17 -33.33
C LEU A 222 -0.92 -8.30 -32.96
N ARG A 223 -0.86 -9.37 -33.76
CA ARG A 223 0.09 -10.46 -33.55
C ARG A 223 1.45 -10.09 -34.14
N LEU A 224 2.26 -9.44 -33.30
CA LEU A 224 3.59 -8.97 -33.68
C LEU A 224 4.56 -10.13 -33.92
N GLU A 225 5.56 -9.90 -34.77
CA GLU A 225 6.61 -10.87 -35.11
C GLU A 225 8.02 -10.28 -34.95
N GLY A 226 9.03 -11.14 -34.94
CA GLY A 226 10.44 -10.75 -34.89
C GLY A 226 10.76 -9.86 -33.69
N LEU A 227 11.45 -8.73 -33.94
CA LEU A 227 11.83 -7.82 -32.86
C LEU A 227 10.64 -7.16 -32.16
N ALA A 228 9.54 -6.91 -32.88
CA ALA A 228 8.34 -6.32 -32.30
C ALA A 228 7.69 -7.26 -31.27
N HIS A 229 7.64 -8.56 -31.57
CA HIS A 229 7.21 -9.60 -30.61
C HIS A 229 8.06 -9.60 -29.35
N LYS A 230 9.40 -9.53 -29.48
CA LYS A 230 10.30 -9.51 -28.32
C LYS A 230 10.05 -8.29 -27.41
N VAL A 231 9.78 -7.13 -28.01
CA VAL A 231 9.41 -5.92 -27.25
C VAL A 231 8.06 -6.12 -26.54
N LEU A 232 7.08 -6.76 -27.18
CA LEU A 232 5.79 -7.08 -26.55
C LEU A 232 5.97 -8.02 -25.34
N GLN A 233 6.85 -9.02 -25.44
CA GLN A 233 7.19 -9.89 -24.31
C GLN A 233 7.81 -9.12 -23.14
N TRP A 234 8.54 -8.05 -23.40
CA TRP A 234 9.07 -7.18 -22.36
C TRP A 234 7.97 -6.37 -21.66
N TYR A 235 6.93 -5.92 -22.39
CA TYR A 235 5.74 -5.31 -21.77
C TYR A 235 4.98 -6.32 -20.89
N LEU A 236 4.84 -7.58 -21.33
CA LEU A 236 4.26 -8.66 -20.53
C LEU A 236 5.10 -8.93 -19.27
N CYS A 237 6.42 -9.02 -19.38
CA CYS A 237 7.34 -9.17 -18.24
C CYS A 237 7.13 -8.07 -17.20
N ARG A 238 6.92 -6.82 -17.63
CA ARG A 238 6.62 -5.71 -16.72
C ARG A 238 5.24 -5.80 -16.07
N MET A 239 4.23 -6.27 -16.80
CA MET A 239 2.92 -6.55 -16.22
C MET A 239 3.03 -7.62 -15.14
N GLU A 240 3.77 -8.69 -15.40
CA GLU A 240 4.02 -9.76 -14.42
C GLU A 240 4.78 -9.25 -13.19
N GLY A 241 5.74 -8.34 -13.39
CA GLY A 241 6.45 -7.65 -12.32
C GLY A 241 5.51 -6.82 -11.45
N TRP A 242 4.58 -6.08 -12.06
CA TRP A 242 3.61 -5.23 -11.35
C TRP A 242 2.65 -6.02 -10.44
N PHE A 243 2.23 -7.21 -10.87
CA PHE A 243 1.34 -8.09 -10.10
C PHE A 243 2.11 -9.10 -9.25
N ALA A 244 3.44 -9.11 -9.31
CA ALA A 244 4.30 -10.14 -8.74
C ALA A 244 3.87 -11.57 -9.13
N SER A 245 3.26 -11.75 -10.29
CA SER A 245 2.65 -13.01 -10.71
C SER A 245 2.61 -13.14 -12.22
N ASP A 246 2.61 -14.36 -12.73
CA ASP A 246 2.56 -14.65 -14.16
C ASP A 246 1.20 -14.31 -14.75
N ALA A 247 1.19 -13.87 -16.01
CA ALA A 247 -0.01 -13.41 -16.71
C ALA A 247 -1.10 -14.48 -16.84
N ASP A 248 -0.72 -15.76 -16.72
CA ASP A 248 -1.62 -16.92 -16.74
C ASP A 248 -2.38 -17.13 -15.42
N THR A 249 -1.94 -16.52 -14.33
CA THR A 249 -2.57 -16.65 -13.00
C THR A 249 -3.40 -15.44 -12.60
N ILE A 250 -3.22 -14.31 -13.28
CA ILE A 250 -3.90 -13.05 -13.00
C ILE A 250 -5.32 -13.10 -13.57
N SER A 251 -6.32 -12.87 -12.72
CA SER A 251 -7.74 -12.80 -13.12
C SER A 251 -8.00 -11.63 -14.07
N LEU A 252 -8.51 -11.90 -15.28
CA LEU A 252 -8.96 -10.86 -16.21
C LEU A 252 -10.12 -10.05 -15.61
N LYS A 253 -11.00 -10.67 -14.82
CA LYS A 253 -12.08 -9.94 -14.16
C LYS A 253 -11.60 -9.06 -13.02
N GLY A 254 -10.63 -9.53 -12.23
CA GLY A 254 -10.22 -8.91 -10.96
C GLY A 254 -9.06 -7.93 -11.03
N TRP A 255 -8.14 -8.09 -11.99
CA TRP A 255 -6.82 -7.43 -12.00
C TRP A 255 -6.81 -5.90 -11.88
N ASP A 256 -7.88 -5.21 -12.26
CA ASP A 256 -8.00 -3.75 -12.19
C ASP A 256 -9.13 -3.25 -11.26
N GLN A 257 -9.83 -4.14 -10.54
CA GLN A 257 -11.05 -3.80 -9.78
C GLN A 257 -10.80 -2.87 -8.59
N ALA A 258 -9.57 -2.78 -8.10
CA ALA A 258 -9.11 -1.78 -7.13
C ALA A 258 -9.46 -0.32 -7.51
N LYS A 259 -9.79 -0.06 -8.79
CA LYS A 259 -10.19 1.25 -9.33
C LYS A 259 -11.69 1.54 -9.30
N LYS A 260 -12.56 0.55 -9.11
CA LYS A 260 -14.02 0.78 -8.96
C LYS A 260 -14.34 1.27 -7.55
N SER A 261 -13.64 2.31 -7.09
CA SER A 261 -14.03 3.03 -5.89
C SER A 261 -15.40 3.64 -6.15
N ILE A 262 -16.42 3.03 -5.55
CA ILE A 262 -17.75 3.62 -5.39
C ILE A 262 -17.53 5.03 -4.81
N PRO A 263 -17.97 6.12 -5.49
CA PRO A 263 -17.96 7.43 -4.85
C PRO A 263 -18.73 7.29 -3.53
N TRP A 264 -18.21 7.90 -2.46
CA TRP A 264 -18.88 7.92 -1.17
C TRP A 264 -20.36 8.26 -1.40
N PRO A 265 -21.33 7.39 -1.05
CA PRO A 265 -22.71 7.61 -1.41
C PRO A 265 -23.15 8.98 -0.91
N GLU A 266 -23.60 9.84 -1.82
CA GLU A 266 -24.01 11.23 -1.53
C GLU A 266 -25.10 11.31 -0.46
N ASN A 267 -25.79 10.19 -0.21
CA ASN A 267 -26.90 10.05 0.72
C ASN A 267 -26.54 9.44 2.09
N LEU A 268 -25.27 9.13 2.36
CA LEU A 268 -24.82 8.77 3.72
C LEU A 268 -24.08 9.95 4.33
N ALA A 269 -24.72 10.58 5.32
CA ALA A 269 -24.11 11.65 6.11
C ALA A 269 -22.70 11.23 6.55
N LYS A 270 -21.69 12.00 6.13
CA LYS A 270 -20.30 11.80 6.58
C LYS A 270 -20.30 11.71 8.11
N PRO A 271 -19.69 10.68 8.72
CA PRO A 271 -19.62 10.57 10.18
C PRO A 271 -19.11 11.89 10.76
N ARG A 272 -19.78 12.39 11.80
CA ARG A 272 -19.42 13.65 12.50
C ARG A 272 -17.91 13.74 12.83
N ASN A 273 -17.25 12.59 13.00
CA ASN A 273 -15.84 12.47 13.37
C ASN A 273 -14.84 12.68 12.22
N TYR A 274 -15.24 12.57 10.94
CA TYR A 274 -14.35 12.91 9.81
C TYR A 274 -14.03 14.41 9.79
N LYS A 275 -15.03 15.25 10.08
CA LYS A 275 -14.85 16.71 10.24
C LYS A 275 -14.02 17.05 11.48
N ILE A 276 -14.03 16.23 12.53
CA ILE A 276 -13.27 16.45 13.76
C ILE A 276 -11.79 16.14 13.55
N GLN A 277 -11.44 15.07 12.82
CA GLN A 277 -10.05 14.78 12.43
C GLN A 277 -9.48 15.88 11.52
N GLU A 278 -10.29 16.41 10.61
CA GLU A 278 -9.93 17.54 9.77
C GLU A 278 -9.74 18.85 10.58
N ALA A 279 -10.59 19.09 11.57
CA ALA A 279 -10.49 20.24 12.47
C ALA A 279 -9.28 20.15 13.42
N ALA A 280 -8.97 18.97 13.96
CA ALA A 280 -7.79 18.72 14.78
C ALA A 280 -6.48 18.93 13.98
N ALA A 281 -6.46 18.47 12.72
CA ALA A 281 -5.35 18.73 11.80
C ALA A 281 -5.19 20.24 11.51
N ARG A 282 -6.30 20.97 11.29
CA ARG A 282 -6.29 22.43 11.07
C ARG A 282 -5.89 23.24 12.30
N HIS A 283 -6.21 22.78 13.51
CA HIS A 283 -5.82 23.47 14.75
C HIS A 283 -4.32 23.32 15.04
N ALA A 284 -3.73 22.16 14.71
CA ALA A 284 -2.28 21.95 14.77
C ALA A 284 -1.50 22.84 13.78
N LEU A 285 -2.09 23.16 12.62
CA LEU A 285 -1.52 24.00 11.57
C LEU A 285 -1.31 25.48 11.97
N ARG A 286 -2.08 26.02 12.93
CA ARG A 286 -1.98 27.43 13.35
C ARG A 286 -0.79 27.73 14.29
N ARG A 287 -0.10 26.71 14.80
CA ARG A 287 0.97 26.87 15.81
C ARG A 287 2.39 26.63 15.30
N THR A 288 2.59 26.37 14.01
CA THR A 288 3.91 26.11 13.42
C THR A 288 4.49 27.36 12.73
N PRO A 289 5.74 27.78 13.03
CA PRO A 289 6.37 28.90 12.34
C PRO A 289 6.59 28.60 10.85
N ARG A 290 6.28 29.56 9.97
CA ARG A 290 6.65 29.53 8.55
C ARG A 290 8.17 29.61 8.42
N ILE A 291 8.81 28.52 8.02
CA ILE A 291 10.22 28.54 7.63
C ILE A 291 10.37 27.87 6.25
N LEU A 292 10.88 28.72 5.33
CA LEU A 292 11.57 28.45 4.07
C LEU A 292 10.77 28.11 2.81
N SER A 293 10.59 29.18 2.02
CA SER A 293 10.59 29.21 0.57
C SER A 293 11.89 28.64 -0.03
N ASN A 294 11.79 27.67 -0.92
CA ASN A 294 12.63 27.54 -2.13
C ASN A 294 12.03 26.49 -3.07
N LYS A 295 11.53 26.94 -4.23
CA LYS A 295 11.12 26.19 -5.43
C LYS A 295 10.66 24.74 -5.19
N GLU A 296 9.48 24.59 -4.60
CA GLU A 296 8.74 23.32 -4.64
C GLU A 296 8.18 23.15 -6.06
N GLU A 297 8.64 22.14 -6.78
CA GLU A 297 7.88 21.58 -7.89
C GLU A 297 6.60 20.98 -7.27
N GLU A 298 5.52 21.75 -7.26
CA GLU A 298 4.26 21.37 -6.61
C GLU A 298 3.84 19.95 -7.04
N LEU A 299 3.71 19.06 -6.04
CA LEU A 299 3.31 17.68 -6.21
C LEU A 299 1.90 17.61 -6.83
N ARG A 300 1.84 17.37 -8.15
CA ARG A 300 0.58 17.27 -8.91
C ARG A 300 -0.12 15.91 -8.68
N PRO A 301 -1.47 15.88 -8.67
CA PRO A 301 -2.24 14.64 -8.58
C PRO A 301 -1.85 13.55 -9.59
N GLY A 302 -1.90 12.29 -9.16
CA GLY A 302 -1.71 11.11 -10.04
C GLY A 302 -0.27 10.66 -10.28
N GLY A 303 0.75 11.36 -9.76
CA GLY A 303 2.15 10.96 -9.91
C GLY A 303 2.57 9.72 -9.09
N HIS A 304 3.67 9.08 -9.51
CA HIS A 304 4.41 8.07 -8.74
C HIS A 304 5.74 8.67 -8.28
N GLY A 305 5.99 8.64 -6.98
CA GLY A 305 7.22 9.17 -6.38
C GLY A 305 8.09 8.05 -5.84
N LEU A 306 9.28 7.87 -6.41
CA LEU A 306 10.30 7.00 -5.83
C LEU A 306 10.86 7.67 -4.56
N MET A 307 10.91 6.91 -3.46
CA MET A 307 11.39 7.38 -2.16
C MET A 307 12.92 7.44 -2.12
N ILE A 308 13.51 8.59 -2.45
CA ILE A 308 14.98 8.75 -2.56
C ILE A 308 15.71 8.43 -1.24
N ARG A 309 15.08 8.74 -0.11
CA ARG A 309 15.63 8.49 1.25
C ARG A 309 15.17 7.15 1.84
N GLY A 310 14.54 6.30 1.03
CA GLY A 310 13.90 5.06 1.45
C GLY A 310 12.67 5.28 2.33
N TYR A 311 11.95 4.19 2.63
CA TYR A 311 10.77 4.24 3.49
C TYR A 311 11.05 4.21 5.00
N ARG A 312 12.25 3.78 5.43
CA ARG A 312 12.61 3.64 6.85
C ARG A 312 12.32 4.88 7.72
N PRO A 313 12.58 6.13 7.28
CA PRO A 313 12.25 7.31 8.08
C PRO A 313 10.75 7.45 8.37
N VAL A 314 9.88 7.06 7.43
CA VAL A 314 8.42 7.13 7.58
C VAL A 314 7.95 6.17 8.67
N ILE A 315 8.34 4.89 8.58
CA ILE A 315 7.88 3.89 9.55
C ILE A 315 8.45 4.14 10.95
N ASN A 316 9.71 4.58 11.05
CA ASN A 316 10.31 4.92 12.34
C ASN A 316 9.60 6.10 13.01
N THR A 317 9.18 7.09 12.23
CA THR A 317 8.40 8.23 12.74
C THR A 317 7.06 7.78 13.27
N LEU A 318 6.35 6.92 12.53
CA LEU A 318 5.07 6.36 12.97
C LEU A 318 5.22 5.46 14.21
N ALA A 319 6.33 4.74 14.33
CA ALA A 319 6.61 3.81 15.42
C ALA A 319 7.02 4.49 16.74
N LYS A 320 7.44 5.76 16.72
CA LYS A 320 8.05 6.46 17.86
C LYS A 320 7.11 6.50 19.08
N GLY A 321 7.50 5.89 20.19
CA GLY A 321 6.72 5.90 21.45
C GLY A 321 5.63 4.82 21.56
N LEU A 322 5.56 3.88 20.61
CA LEU A 322 4.76 2.66 20.75
C LEU A 322 5.53 1.62 21.59
N ASP A 323 4.83 0.79 22.37
CA ASP A 323 5.41 -0.41 22.98
C ASP A 323 5.52 -1.52 21.93
N ILE A 324 6.73 -1.69 21.38
CA ILE A 324 7.04 -2.65 20.32
C ILE A 324 8.02 -3.69 20.87
N ARG A 325 7.61 -4.96 20.85
CA ARG A 325 8.43 -6.11 21.20
C ARG A 325 8.93 -6.77 19.93
N LEU A 326 10.18 -6.50 19.58
CA LEU A 326 10.89 -7.11 18.46
C LEU A 326 11.33 -8.53 18.81
N SER A 327 11.58 -9.37 17.81
CA SER A 327 11.95 -10.79 17.98
C SER A 327 10.92 -11.60 18.79
N HIS A 328 9.64 -11.21 18.72
CA HIS A 328 8.51 -11.88 19.38
C HIS A 328 7.61 -12.53 18.32
N ARG A 329 8.05 -13.67 17.79
CA ARG A 329 7.28 -14.43 16.80
C ARG A 329 6.07 -15.08 17.44
N VAL A 330 4.87 -14.70 17.02
CA VAL A 330 3.63 -15.34 17.47
C VAL A 330 3.48 -16.73 16.83
N THR A 331 3.16 -17.73 17.66
CA THR A 331 2.94 -19.13 17.25
C THR A 331 1.52 -19.60 17.49
N LYS A 332 0.79 -19.00 18.43
CA LYS A 332 -0.60 -19.37 18.75
C LYS A 332 -1.42 -18.18 19.25
N ILE A 333 -2.68 -18.13 18.82
CA ILE A 333 -3.68 -17.16 19.25
C ILE A 333 -4.90 -17.93 19.76
N ALA A 334 -5.12 -17.91 21.07
CA ALA A 334 -6.28 -18.49 21.70
C ALA A 334 -7.31 -17.39 22.02
N ARG A 335 -8.45 -17.40 21.34
CA ARG A 335 -9.61 -16.60 21.67
C ARG A 335 -10.22 -17.15 22.96
N ARG A 336 -10.60 -16.25 23.87
CA ARG A 336 -11.28 -16.57 25.13
C ARG A 336 -12.61 -15.83 25.16
N TYR A 337 -13.49 -16.23 26.07
CA TYR A 337 -14.60 -15.35 26.42
C TYR A 337 -14.00 -14.00 26.80
N ASN A 338 -14.41 -12.95 26.10
CA ASN A 338 -14.06 -11.60 26.50
C ASN A 338 -12.56 -11.23 26.46
N GLY A 339 -11.74 -11.95 25.69
CA GLY A 339 -10.34 -11.60 25.49
C GLY A 339 -9.59 -12.52 24.54
N VAL A 340 -8.29 -12.30 24.45
CA VAL A 340 -7.36 -13.10 23.65
C VAL A 340 -6.12 -13.44 24.46
N LYS A 341 -5.54 -14.61 24.20
CA LYS A 341 -4.22 -15.01 24.70
C LYS A 341 -3.31 -15.34 23.52
N VAL A 342 -2.24 -14.58 23.37
CA VAL A 342 -1.24 -14.72 22.30
C VAL A 342 0.00 -15.38 22.89
N THR A 343 0.49 -16.44 22.23
CA THR A 343 1.70 -17.17 22.62
C THR A 343 2.78 -16.90 21.58
N VAL A 344 3.98 -16.57 22.05
CA VAL A 344 5.16 -16.39 21.20
C VAL A 344 6.07 -17.61 21.25
N GLU A 345 7.01 -17.68 20.32
CA GLU A 345 8.12 -18.63 20.35
C GLU A 345 8.87 -18.54 21.69
N GLY A 346 9.29 -19.68 22.24
CA GLY A 346 9.80 -19.76 23.61
C GLY A 346 8.72 -19.89 24.70
N GLY A 347 7.42 -19.77 24.35
CA GLY A 347 6.30 -20.13 25.23
C GLY A 347 5.76 -19.00 26.11
N SER A 348 6.37 -17.80 26.09
CA SER A 348 5.82 -16.62 26.76
C SER A 348 4.45 -16.24 26.19
N THR A 349 3.58 -15.69 27.02
CA THR A 349 2.20 -15.39 26.63
C THR A 349 1.76 -13.99 27.04
N PHE A 350 0.96 -13.36 26.19
CA PHE A 350 0.37 -12.05 26.37
C PHE A 350 -1.15 -12.17 26.35
N THR A 351 -1.85 -11.36 27.15
CA THR A 351 -3.32 -11.34 27.18
C THR A 351 -3.83 -9.92 27.00
N ALA A 352 -4.95 -9.79 26.30
CA ALA A 352 -5.60 -8.50 26.04
C ALA A 352 -7.11 -8.69 25.79
N ASP A 353 -7.86 -7.59 25.71
CA ASP A 353 -9.28 -7.61 25.37
C ASP A 353 -9.52 -8.00 23.90
N ALA A 354 -8.61 -7.61 23.02
CA ALA A 354 -8.64 -7.94 21.59
C ALA A 354 -7.23 -8.08 20.98
N ALA A 355 -7.17 -8.63 19.77
CA ALA A 355 -5.96 -8.60 18.96
C ALA A 355 -6.24 -8.16 17.51
N ILE A 356 -5.29 -7.44 16.92
CA ILE A 356 -5.29 -7.10 15.49
C ILE A 356 -4.17 -7.88 14.81
N VAL A 357 -4.55 -8.78 13.92
CA VAL A 357 -3.67 -9.62 13.13
C VAL A 357 -3.29 -8.88 11.86
N THR A 358 -2.00 -8.54 11.73
CA THR A 358 -1.45 -7.82 10.56
C THR A 358 -0.36 -8.60 9.84
N VAL A 359 -0.29 -9.90 10.12
CA VAL A 359 0.69 -10.80 9.50
C VAL A 359 0.42 -10.94 8.00
N PRO A 360 1.47 -11.08 7.15
CA PRO A 360 1.28 -11.24 5.72
C PRO A 360 0.42 -12.45 5.34
N LEU A 361 -0.29 -12.35 4.22
CA LEU A 361 -1.17 -13.43 3.72
C LEU A 361 -0.40 -14.75 3.53
N GLY A 362 0.86 -14.70 3.07
CA GLY A 362 1.72 -15.88 2.98
C GLY A 362 1.93 -16.60 4.32
N VAL A 363 2.11 -15.84 5.41
CA VAL A 363 2.20 -16.39 6.78
C VAL A 363 0.88 -17.02 7.21
N LEU A 364 -0.26 -16.39 6.92
CA LEU A 364 -1.57 -16.99 7.20
C LEU A 364 -1.78 -18.31 6.44
N LYS A 365 -1.39 -18.36 5.16
CA LYS A 365 -1.47 -19.56 4.32
C LYS A 365 -0.60 -20.72 4.82
N SER A 366 0.55 -20.41 5.43
CA SER A 366 1.47 -21.43 5.97
C SER A 366 0.90 -22.20 7.17
N LYS A 367 -0.16 -21.67 7.80
CA LYS A 367 -0.75 -22.20 9.04
C LYS A 367 0.24 -22.30 10.22
N TYR A 368 1.35 -21.57 10.16
CA TYR A 368 2.33 -21.50 11.25
C TYR A 368 1.70 -20.98 12.56
N ILE A 369 0.84 -19.98 12.47
CA ILE A 369 0.10 -19.47 13.63
C ILE A 369 -1.13 -20.34 13.86
N LYS A 370 -1.18 -21.02 15.00
CA LYS A 370 -2.34 -21.81 15.41
C LYS A 370 -3.44 -20.91 16.01
N PHE A 371 -4.62 -20.92 15.41
CA PHE A 371 -5.82 -20.26 15.96
C PHE A 371 -6.64 -21.26 16.79
N GLU A 372 -7.00 -20.90 18.02
CA GLU A 372 -7.85 -21.68 18.90
C GLU A 372 -9.06 -20.86 19.41
N PRO A 373 -10.32 -21.24 19.11
CA PRO A 373 -10.70 -22.28 18.15
C PRO A 373 -10.22 -21.94 16.72
N ARG A 374 -10.36 -22.87 15.78
CA ARG A 374 -10.02 -22.61 14.37
C ARG A 374 -10.81 -21.43 13.82
N LEU A 375 -10.23 -20.73 12.84
CA LEU A 375 -10.95 -19.68 12.13
C LEU A 375 -12.15 -20.30 11.39
N PRO A 376 -13.26 -19.55 11.23
CA PRO A 376 -14.40 -20.01 10.45
C PRO A 376 -14.00 -20.41 9.03
N GLU A 377 -14.71 -21.38 8.44
CA GLU A 377 -14.39 -21.91 7.10
C GLU A 377 -14.34 -20.82 6.02
N TRP A 378 -15.25 -19.84 6.08
CA TRP A 378 -15.27 -18.72 5.14
C TRP A 378 -14.00 -17.85 5.21
N LYS A 379 -13.36 -17.76 6.39
CA LYS A 379 -12.10 -17.03 6.60
C LYS A 379 -10.92 -17.86 6.10
N GLU A 380 -10.89 -19.15 6.43
CA GLU A 380 -9.84 -20.06 5.94
C GLU A 380 -9.88 -20.18 4.40
N ALA A 381 -11.06 -20.20 3.80
CA ALA A 381 -11.24 -20.17 2.35
C ALA A 381 -10.69 -18.88 1.73
N ALA A 382 -10.98 -17.71 2.31
CA ALA A 382 -10.42 -16.44 1.83
C ALA A 382 -8.88 -16.41 1.93
N ILE A 383 -8.32 -16.92 3.03
CA ILE A 383 -6.87 -17.08 3.18
C ILE A 383 -6.31 -18.01 2.10
N ALA A 384 -6.99 -19.12 1.79
CA ALA A 384 -6.53 -20.11 0.81
C ALA A 384 -6.63 -19.61 -0.65
N ASP A 385 -7.67 -18.85 -0.97
CA ASP A 385 -8.02 -18.51 -2.35
C ASP A 385 -7.36 -17.23 -2.88
N LEU A 386 -7.03 -16.26 -2.01
CA LEU A 386 -6.27 -15.08 -2.44
C LEU A 386 -4.88 -15.47 -2.96
N GLY A 387 -4.41 -14.77 -4.00
CA GLY A 387 -3.06 -14.89 -4.54
C GLY A 387 -2.01 -14.29 -3.61
N VAL A 388 -0.81 -14.84 -3.64
CA VAL A 388 0.40 -14.20 -3.08
C VAL A 388 1.48 -14.31 -4.14
N GLY A 389 1.85 -13.17 -4.71
CA GLY A 389 2.89 -13.06 -5.72
C GLY A 389 4.28 -13.03 -5.10
N ILE A 390 5.30 -13.16 -5.95
CA ILE A 390 6.72 -13.02 -5.61
C ILE A 390 7.36 -12.05 -6.60
N GLU A 391 7.95 -11.00 -6.06
CA GLU A 391 8.76 -10.00 -6.76
C GLU A 391 10.00 -9.77 -5.89
N ASN A 392 11.17 -9.92 -6.50
CA ASN A 392 12.46 -9.71 -5.84
C ASN A 392 13.23 -8.58 -6.50
N LYS A 393 14.26 -8.11 -5.79
CA LYS A 393 15.20 -7.09 -6.23
C LYS A 393 16.61 -7.61 -6.08
N ILE A 394 17.38 -7.43 -7.15
CA ILE A 394 18.83 -7.62 -7.13
C ILE A 394 19.45 -6.24 -7.39
N ILE A 395 19.98 -5.65 -6.32
CA ILE A 395 20.53 -4.29 -6.33
C ILE A 395 22.03 -4.41 -6.60
N LEU A 396 22.52 -3.70 -7.61
CA LEU A 396 23.90 -3.74 -8.07
C LEU A 396 24.51 -2.34 -7.94
N HIS A 397 25.55 -2.18 -7.13
CA HIS A 397 26.20 -0.90 -6.87
C HIS A 397 27.56 -0.81 -7.57
N PHE A 398 27.66 0.06 -8.57
CA PHE A 398 28.87 0.24 -9.39
C PHE A 398 29.69 1.44 -8.95
N GLU A 399 30.98 1.46 -9.29
CA GLU A 399 31.85 2.62 -9.04
C GLU A 399 31.52 3.81 -9.94
N LYS A 400 31.09 3.55 -11.18
CA LYS A 400 30.76 4.57 -12.18
C LYS A 400 29.54 4.17 -12.98
N VAL A 401 28.84 5.17 -13.50
CA VAL A 401 27.75 4.98 -14.46
C VAL A 401 28.33 4.71 -15.83
N PHE A 402 27.89 3.62 -16.47
CA PHE A 402 28.30 3.23 -17.82
C PHE A 402 27.10 2.91 -18.72
N TRP A 403 25.89 3.25 -18.28
CA TRP A 403 24.64 3.03 -18.98
C TRP A 403 23.96 4.36 -19.39
N PRO A 404 23.04 4.35 -20.38
CA PRO A 404 22.29 5.55 -20.76
C PRO A 404 21.49 6.16 -19.60
N ASN A 405 21.32 7.49 -19.62
CA ASN A 405 20.56 8.23 -18.60
C ASN A 405 19.03 8.11 -18.76
N VAL A 406 18.52 6.88 -18.75
CA VAL A 406 17.10 6.52 -18.82
C VAL A 406 16.58 6.07 -17.44
N GLU A 407 15.26 6.01 -17.24
CA GLU A 407 14.71 5.50 -15.98
C GLU A 407 14.83 3.98 -15.86
N PHE A 408 14.68 3.28 -16.99
CA PHE A 408 14.74 1.84 -17.04
C PHE A 408 15.55 1.33 -18.23
N LEU A 409 16.25 0.22 -18.01
CA LEU A 409 16.94 -0.54 -19.05
C LEU A 409 16.32 -1.91 -19.16
N GLY A 410 16.38 -2.53 -20.33
CA GLY A 410 15.90 -3.89 -20.48
C GLY A 410 16.50 -4.65 -21.65
N VAL A 411 16.46 -5.97 -21.55
CA VAL A 411 16.76 -6.90 -22.64
C VAL A 411 15.45 -7.53 -23.08
N VAL A 412 15.18 -7.52 -24.37
CA VAL A 412 14.00 -8.14 -24.98
C VAL A 412 14.33 -9.57 -25.41
N ALA A 413 13.37 -10.49 -25.25
CA ALA A 413 13.54 -11.91 -25.55
C ALA A 413 12.27 -12.53 -26.13
N GLU A 414 12.34 -13.78 -26.59
CA GLU A 414 11.21 -14.50 -27.18
C GLU A 414 10.04 -14.76 -26.21
N THR A 415 10.31 -14.70 -24.91
CA THR A 415 9.33 -14.91 -23.83
C THR A 415 9.52 -13.89 -22.71
N SER A 416 8.47 -13.62 -21.94
CA SER A 416 8.53 -12.72 -20.78
C SER A 416 9.57 -13.18 -19.74
N TYR A 417 9.75 -14.51 -19.56
CA TYR A 417 10.78 -15.10 -18.70
C TYR A 417 12.20 -14.70 -19.11
N GLY A 418 12.48 -14.65 -20.42
CA GLY A 418 13.79 -14.28 -20.94
C GLY A 418 14.07 -12.78 -20.90
N CYS A 419 13.04 -11.96 -20.73
CA CYS A 419 13.17 -10.51 -20.68
C CYS A 419 13.81 -10.06 -19.36
N SER A 420 14.51 -8.93 -19.41
CA SER A 420 15.07 -8.29 -18.22
C SER A 420 14.60 -6.86 -18.12
N TYR A 421 14.34 -6.36 -16.90
CA TYR A 421 14.19 -4.93 -16.67
C TYR A 421 14.92 -4.48 -15.41
N PHE A 422 15.64 -3.35 -15.56
CA PHE A 422 16.47 -2.73 -14.54
C PHE A 422 15.94 -1.33 -14.28
N LEU A 423 15.76 -0.97 -13.00
CA LEU A 423 15.54 0.42 -12.59
C LEU A 423 16.90 1.10 -12.42
N ASN A 424 17.05 2.26 -13.06
CA ASN A 424 18.20 3.14 -12.88
C ASN A 424 17.99 4.08 -11.70
N LEU A 425 18.58 3.77 -10.54
CA LEU A 425 18.51 4.62 -9.36
C LEU A 425 19.44 5.83 -9.43
N HIS A 426 20.41 5.86 -10.35
CA HIS A 426 21.31 7.01 -10.50
C HIS A 426 20.56 8.29 -10.82
N LYS A 427 19.53 8.20 -11.68
CA LYS A 427 18.72 9.36 -12.07
C LYS A 427 17.98 10.01 -10.89
N ALA A 428 17.64 9.22 -9.88
CA ALA A 428 16.89 9.68 -8.71
C ALA A 428 17.78 10.00 -7.50
N THR A 429 18.90 9.30 -7.35
CA THR A 429 19.69 9.31 -6.11
C THR A 429 21.12 9.81 -6.31
N SER A 430 21.57 9.99 -7.56
CA SER A 430 22.96 10.23 -7.96
C SER A 430 23.95 9.08 -7.67
N HIS A 431 23.52 7.97 -7.08
CA HIS A 431 24.37 6.78 -6.87
C HIS A 431 24.34 5.86 -8.10
N ALA A 432 25.48 5.30 -8.49
CA ALA A 432 25.59 4.41 -9.65
C ALA A 432 24.99 3.02 -9.34
N VAL A 433 23.66 2.95 -9.26
CA VAL A 433 22.92 1.74 -8.86
C VAL A 433 21.91 1.35 -9.92
N LEU A 434 21.94 0.06 -10.29
CA LEU A 434 20.89 -0.60 -11.06
C LEU A 434 20.17 -1.62 -10.18
N VAL A 435 18.85 -1.65 -10.27
CA VAL A 435 18.03 -2.67 -9.58
C VAL A 435 17.40 -3.57 -10.61
N TYR A 436 17.89 -4.80 -10.71
CA TYR A 436 17.26 -5.83 -11.51
C TYR A 436 16.02 -6.37 -10.78
N MET A 437 14.91 -6.47 -11.49
CA MET A 437 13.63 -6.89 -10.91
C MET A 437 13.14 -8.14 -11.65
N PRO A 438 13.51 -9.36 -11.21
CA PRO A 438 12.94 -10.58 -11.76
C PRO A 438 11.42 -10.63 -11.53
N ALA A 439 10.68 -11.05 -12.55
CA ALA A 439 9.21 -11.11 -12.56
C ALA A 439 8.70 -12.53 -12.91
N GLY A 440 7.43 -12.80 -12.61
CA GLY A 440 6.77 -14.06 -12.93
C GLY A 440 7.54 -15.29 -12.44
N GLN A 441 7.62 -16.33 -13.27
CA GLN A 441 8.34 -17.56 -12.98
C GLN A 441 9.83 -17.34 -12.67
N LEU A 442 10.49 -16.34 -13.27
CA LEU A 442 11.89 -16.04 -12.98
C LEU A 442 12.08 -15.60 -11.51
N ALA A 443 11.16 -14.83 -10.95
CA ALA A 443 11.22 -14.44 -9.55
C ALA A 443 11.21 -15.65 -8.60
N ARG A 444 10.44 -16.69 -8.94
CA ARG A 444 10.40 -17.97 -8.19
C ARG A 444 11.66 -18.81 -8.36
N ASP A 445 12.31 -18.76 -9.52
CA ASP A 445 13.55 -19.50 -9.74
C ASP A 445 14.73 -18.85 -9.04
N ILE A 446 14.78 -17.51 -9.00
CA ILE A 446 15.78 -16.75 -8.22
C ILE A 446 15.74 -17.11 -6.73
N GLU A 447 14.55 -17.37 -6.15
CA GLU A 447 14.42 -17.84 -4.76
C GLU A 447 15.17 -19.14 -4.46
N LYS A 448 15.42 -19.98 -5.48
CA LYS A 448 16.12 -21.26 -5.36
C LYS A 448 17.65 -21.14 -5.52
N MET A 449 18.13 -20.00 -6.01
CA MET A 449 19.56 -19.75 -6.26
C MET A 449 20.24 -19.19 -5.01
N SER A 450 21.57 -19.25 -4.90
CA SER A 450 22.32 -18.44 -3.94
C SER A 450 22.31 -16.95 -4.35
N ASP A 451 22.63 -16.04 -3.43
CA ASP A 451 22.70 -14.60 -3.75
C ASP A 451 23.73 -14.32 -4.85
N GLU A 452 24.88 -14.99 -4.79
CA GLU A 452 25.91 -14.90 -5.83
C GLU A 452 25.41 -15.40 -7.19
N ALA A 453 24.71 -16.54 -7.23
CA ALA A 453 24.15 -17.07 -8.48
C ALA A 453 23.06 -16.15 -9.06
N ALA A 454 22.21 -15.59 -8.21
CA ALA A 454 21.19 -14.62 -8.60
C ALA A 454 21.82 -13.31 -9.13
N ALA A 455 22.84 -12.79 -8.46
CA ALA A 455 23.60 -11.63 -8.92
C ALA A 455 24.32 -11.91 -10.25
N ASN A 456 24.93 -13.10 -10.39
CA ASN A 456 25.54 -13.54 -11.64
C ASN A 456 24.53 -13.62 -12.77
N PHE A 457 23.29 -14.08 -12.52
CA PHE A 457 22.21 -14.04 -13.50
C PHE A 457 21.92 -12.60 -13.94
N ALA A 458 21.78 -11.66 -13.00
CA ALA A 458 21.57 -10.25 -13.31
C ALA A 458 22.75 -9.65 -14.12
N PHE A 459 24.00 -9.98 -13.75
CA PHE A 459 25.18 -9.59 -14.50
C PHE A 459 25.22 -10.19 -15.90
N MET A 460 24.77 -11.44 -16.09
CA MET A 460 24.68 -12.04 -17.43
C MET A 460 23.70 -11.27 -18.33
N GLN A 461 22.57 -10.81 -17.79
CA GLN A 461 21.65 -9.95 -18.55
C GLN A 461 22.29 -8.58 -18.85
N LEU A 462 22.97 -7.98 -17.87
CA LEU A 462 23.67 -6.71 -18.09
C LEU A 462 24.82 -6.81 -19.08
N ARG A 463 25.59 -7.91 -19.08
CA ARG A 463 26.74 -8.12 -19.98
C ARG A 463 26.35 -8.14 -21.45
N LYS A 464 25.10 -8.49 -21.76
CA LYS A 464 24.54 -8.37 -23.10
C LYS A 464 24.43 -6.92 -23.54
N ILE A 465 24.11 -6.03 -22.59
CA ILE A 465 23.96 -4.59 -22.84
C ILE A 465 25.33 -3.90 -22.75
N LEU A 466 26.15 -4.28 -21.76
CA LEU A 466 27.37 -3.57 -21.33
C LEU A 466 28.40 -4.59 -20.74
N PRO A 467 29.45 -4.98 -21.50
CA PRO A 467 30.38 -6.02 -21.08
C PRO A 467 31.27 -5.61 -19.88
N GLY A 468 31.63 -6.59 -19.04
CA GLY A 468 32.64 -6.44 -17.98
C GLY A 468 32.15 -6.02 -16.59
N ALA A 469 30.83 -5.92 -16.37
CA ALA A 469 30.26 -5.49 -15.10
C ALA A 469 30.43 -6.54 -13.97
N SER A 470 30.96 -6.10 -12.83
CA SER A 470 30.91 -6.75 -11.51
C SER A 470 30.72 -5.66 -10.46
N ALA A 471 29.97 -5.95 -9.40
CA ALA A 471 29.61 -4.97 -8.38
C ALA A 471 29.21 -5.66 -7.06
N PRO A 472 29.42 -4.99 -5.91
CA PRO A 472 28.69 -5.29 -4.69
C PRO A 472 27.18 -5.38 -4.95
N HIS A 473 26.53 -6.37 -4.33
CA HIS A 473 25.14 -6.68 -4.60
C HIS A 473 24.35 -6.98 -3.32
N LEU A 474 23.03 -6.76 -3.41
CA LEU A 474 22.04 -7.20 -2.43
C LEU A 474 20.92 -7.92 -3.16
N VAL A 475 20.44 -9.03 -2.60
CA VAL A 475 19.34 -9.83 -3.16
C VAL A 475 18.22 -9.91 -2.13
N SER A 476 17.00 -9.52 -2.52
CA SER A 476 15.81 -9.78 -1.69
C SER A 476 15.28 -11.19 -1.92
N ARG A 477 14.65 -11.78 -0.89
CA ARG A 477 14.03 -13.11 -0.94
C ARG A 477 12.68 -13.13 -0.25
N TRP A 478 11.68 -12.49 -0.86
CA TRP A 478 10.37 -12.35 -0.21
C TRP A 478 9.59 -13.67 -0.16
N GLY A 479 9.77 -14.56 -1.13
CA GLY A 479 9.10 -15.85 -1.22
C GLY A 479 9.56 -16.86 -0.16
N THR A 480 10.85 -16.88 0.17
CA THR A 480 11.42 -17.78 1.20
C THR A 480 11.58 -17.12 2.58
N ASP A 481 11.38 -15.81 2.70
CA ASP A 481 11.36 -15.11 3.99
C ASP A 481 10.21 -15.60 4.87
N VAL A 482 10.55 -16.28 5.96
CA VAL A 482 9.61 -16.91 6.90
C VAL A 482 8.60 -15.94 7.56
N ASN A 483 8.84 -14.63 7.50
CA ASN A 483 7.93 -13.62 8.05
C ASN A 483 7.04 -12.98 6.98
N SER A 484 7.22 -13.32 5.70
CA SER A 484 6.45 -12.79 4.57
C SER A 484 5.81 -13.90 3.72
N LEU A 485 6.62 -14.88 3.31
CA LEU A 485 6.23 -16.00 2.43
C LEU A 485 5.53 -15.49 1.15
N GLY A 486 6.13 -14.48 0.54
CA GLY A 486 5.69 -13.79 -0.67
C GLY A 486 5.75 -12.26 -0.56
N SER A 487 5.56 -11.60 -1.69
CA SER A 487 5.67 -10.14 -1.84
C SER A 487 4.34 -9.44 -1.56
N TYR A 488 3.28 -9.68 -2.33
CA TYR A 488 1.97 -9.07 -2.10
C TYR A 488 0.83 -9.85 -2.76
N SER A 489 -0.40 -9.57 -2.33
CA SER A 489 -1.58 -10.26 -2.84
C SER A 489 -2.01 -9.83 -4.25
N TYR A 490 -2.68 -10.74 -4.95
CA TYR A 490 -3.31 -10.51 -6.25
C TYR A 490 -4.57 -11.38 -6.40
N ASP A 491 -5.45 -11.01 -7.33
CA ASP A 491 -6.65 -11.78 -7.67
C ASP A 491 -6.33 -12.98 -8.57
N LYS A 492 -6.61 -14.20 -8.08
CA LYS A 492 -6.47 -15.43 -8.86
C LYS A 492 -7.65 -15.65 -9.80
N VAL A 493 -7.39 -16.24 -10.96
CA VAL A 493 -8.43 -16.66 -11.92
C VAL A 493 -9.51 -17.49 -11.23
N GLY A 494 -10.77 -17.16 -11.50
CA GLY A 494 -11.94 -17.90 -11.03
C GLY A 494 -12.27 -17.70 -9.55
N LYS A 495 -11.57 -16.77 -8.87
CA LYS A 495 -11.84 -16.43 -7.47
C LYS A 495 -12.59 -15.09 -7.37
N PRO A 496 -13.52 -14.95 -6.41
CA PRO A 496 -14.31 -13.74 -6.30
C PRO A 496 -13.48 -12.59 -5.72
N HIS A 497 -13.73 -11.35 -6.15
CA HIS A 497 -12.97 -10.19 -5.67
C HIS A 497 -13.27 -9.82 -4.20
N GLU A 498 -14.45 -10.20 -3.69
CA GLU A 498 -14.85 -9.96 -2.29
C GLU A 498 -13.97 -10.71 -1.26
N LEU A 499 -13.01 -11.52 -1.69
CA LEU A 499 -12.09 -12.22 -0.78
C LEU A 499 -11.28 -11.25 0.10
N TYR A 500 -10.88 -10.07 -0.40
CA TYR A 500 -10.21 -9.04 0.41
C TYR A 500 -11.11 -8.56 1.56
N GLU A 501 -12.40 -8.37 1.27
CA GLU A 501 -13.40 -7.99 2.27
C GLU A 501 -13.62 -9.12 3.27
N ARG A 502 -13.83 -10.35 2.78
CA ARG A 502 -13.94 -11.52 3.65
C ARG A 502 -12.72 -11.66 4.54
N LEU A 503 -11.49 -11.43 4.06
CA LEU A 503 -10.31 -11.49 4.91
C LEU A 503 -10.30 -10.40 5.99
N ARG A 504 -10.86 -9.22 5.73
CA ARG A 504 -10.97 -8.10 6.68
C ARG A 504 -11.95 -8.35 7.84
N ILE A 505 -13.06 -9.05 7.61
CA ILE A 505 -14.16 -9.21 8.61
C ILE A 505 -13.63 -9.72 9.96
N PRO A 506 -13.91 -9.07 11.10
CA PRO A 506 -13.47 -9.55 12.41
C PRO A 506 -14.03 -10.94 12.77
N VAL A 507 -13.30 -11.67 13.63
CA VAL A 507 -13.74 -12.94 14.20
C VAL A 507 -13.66 -12.83 15.72
N ASP A 508 -14.81 -12.64 16.36
CA ASP A 508 -14.91 -12.32 17.79
C ASP A 508 -14.07 -11.08 18.16
N ASN A 509 -13.04 -11.27 18.99
CA ASN A 509 -12.09 -10.24 19.41
C ASN A 509 -10.81 -10.21 18.55
N LEU A 510 -10.84 -10.83 17.36
CA LEU A 510 -9.74 -10.79 16.38
C LEU A 510 -10.11 -9.92 15.19
N PHE A 511 -9.30 -8.90 14.94
CA PHE A 511 -9.42 -8.02 13.79
C PHE A 511 -8.29 -8.31 12.81
N PHE A 512 -8.49 -8.01 11.52
CA PHE A 512 -7.52 -8.31 10.47
C PHE A 512 -7.22 -7.05 9.67
N ALA A 513 -5.95 -6.76 9.47
CA ALA A 513 -5.48 -5.65 8.65
C ALA A 513 -4.24 -6.05 7.84
N GLY A 514 -3.86 -5.22 6.88
CA GLY A 514 -2.79 -5.50 5.94
C GLY A 514 -3.16 -5.11 4.51
N GLU A 515 -2.21 -5.23 3.58
CA GLU A 515 -2.50 -4.95 2.16
C GLU A 515 -3.52 -5.95 1.59
N ALA A 516 -3.47 -7.22 2.00
CA ALA A 516 -4.40 -8.26 1.59
C ALA A 516 -5.80 -8.13 2.21
N THR A 517 -6.08 -7.08 2.98
CA THR A 517 -7.42 -6.74 3.47
C THR A 517 -7.93 -5.42 2.87
N SER A 518 -7.20 -4.86 1.89
CA SER A 518 -7.54 -3.62 1.21
C SER A 518 -8.24 -3.93 -0.11
N ILE A 519 -9.50 -3.53 -0.23
CA ILE A 519 -10.27 -3.69 -1.49
C ILE A 519 -9.77 -2.69 -2.55
N ASN A 520 -9.56 -1.43 -2.13
CA ASN A 520 -9.22 -0.35 -3.05
C ASN A 520 -7.73 -0.29 -3.40
N TYR A 521 -6.86 -0.81 -2.55
CA TYR A 521 -5.41 -0.66 -2.71
C TYR A 521 -4.62 -1.92 -2.28
N PRO A 522 -4.99 -3.12 -2.76
CA PRO A 522 -4.22 -4.34 -2.48
C PRO A 522 -2.78 -4.20 -2.98
N GLY A 523 -1.86 -4.93 -2.35
CA GLY A 523 -0.44 -4.90 -2.68
C GLY A 523 0.32 -3.61 -2.39
N SER A 524 -0.29 -2.65 -1.68
CA SER A 524 0.30 -1.32 -1.46
C SER A 524 0.56 -0.98 0.01
N VAL A 525 1.55 -0.10 0.24
CA VAL A 525 1.88 0.42 1.58
C VAL A 525 0.73 1.26 2.15
N HIS A 526 0.08 2.07 1.32
CA HIS A 526 -1.04 2.91 1.76
C HIS A 526 -2.32 2.10 1.99
N GLY A 527 -2.54 1.03 1.22
CA GLY A 527 -3.59 0.05 1.50
C GLY A 527 -3.40 -0.60 2.87
N ALA A 528 -2.18 -1.05 3.18
CA ALA A 528 -1.85 -1.59 4.51
C ALA A 528 -2.04 -0.56 5.63
N TYR A 529 -1.55 0.67 5.45
CA TYR A 529 -1.73 1.74 6.43
C TYR A 529 -3.21 2.02 6.72
N SER A 530 -4.02 2.20 5.66
CA SER A 530 -5.45 2.48 5.78
C SER A 530 -6.22 1.36 6.47
N THR A 531 -5.97 0.10 6.12
CA THR A 531 -6.66 -1.03 6.77
C THR A 531 -6.25 -1.19 8.23
N GLY A 532 -5.02 -0.81 8.60
CA GLY A 532 -4.59 -0.72 9.99
C GLY A 532 -5.41 0.28 10.80
N ILE A 533 -5.63 1.49 10.26
CA ILE A 533 -6.48 2.51 10.90
C ILE A 533 -7.93 2.02 11.01
N MET A 534 -8.47 1.39 9.96
CA MET A 534 -9.83 0.84 9.98
C MET A 534 -10.00 -0.24 11.06
N ALA A 535 -9.09 -1.21 11.11
CA ALA A 535 -9.16 -2.27 12.11
C ALA A 535 -9.00 -1.76 13.54
N ALA A 536 -8.20 -0.71 13.75
CA ALA A 536 -8.12 -0.03 15.04
C ALA A 536 -9.45 0.62 15.44
N GLU A 537 -10.15 1.27 14.51
CA GLU A 537 -11.45 1.87 14.78
C GLU A 537 -12.53 0.81 15.06
N ASP A 538 -12.59 -0.25 14.25
CA ASP A 538 -13.52 -1.37 14.47
C ASP A 538 -13.26 -2.04 15.83
N CYS A 539 -11.99 -2.25 16.16
CA CYS A 539 -11.56 -2.79 17.45
C CYS A 539 -11.96 -1.86 18.61
N ARG A 540 -11.71 -0.56 18.46
CA ARG A 540 -12.05 0.45 19.46
C ARG A 540 -13.54 0.46 19.74
N MET A 541 -14.37 0.50 18.71
CA MET A 541 -15.83 0.51 18.84
C MET A 541 -16.33 -0.76 19.55
N ARG A 542 -15.91 -1.94 19.08
CA ARG A 542 -16.31 -3.23 19.67
C ARG A 542 -15.91 -3.38 21.13
N VAL A 543 -14.68 -2.98 21.47
CA VAL A 543 -14.19 -3.08 22.85
C VAL A 543 -14.91 -2.07 23.74
N LEU A 544 -15.07 -0.81 23.30
CA LEU A 544 -15.76 0.22 24.11
C LEU A 544 -17.24 -0.07 24.33
N GLU A 545 -17.96 -0.61 23.34
CA GLU A 545 -19.36 -1.06 23.53
C GLU A 545 -19.48 -2.02 24.71
N ARG A 546 -18.55 -2.98 24.80
CA ARG A 546 -18.52 -3.94 25.89
C ARG A 546 -18.13 -3.33 27.23
N TYR A 547 -17.18 -2.38 27.25
CA TYR A 547 -16.87 -1.63 28.47
C TYR A 547 -18.07 -0.75 28.90
N GLY A 548 -18.86 -0.24 27.96
CA GLY A 548 -20.12 0.46 28.20
C GLY A 548 -21.18 -0.45 28.84
N GLU A 549 -21.35 -1.68 28.32
CA GLU A 549 -22.21 -2.70 28.94
C GLU A 549 -21.73 -3.07 30.36
N LEU A 550 -20.42 -3.25 30.56
CA LEU A 550 -19.87 -3.53 31.89
C LEU A 550 -20.11 -2.40 32.90
N ASN A 551 -20.15 -1.14 32.45
CA ASN A 551 -20.53 0.01 33.28
C ASN A 551 -22.04 0.02 33.59
N LEU A 552 -22.89 -0.44 32.67
CA LEU A 552 -24.33 -0.61 32.88
C LEU A 552 -24.66 -1.77 33.85
N PHE A 553 -23.83 -2.80 33.91
CA PHE A 553 -24.00 -3.96 34.79
C PHE A 553 -23.30 -3.85 36.14
N GLN A 554 -22.80 -2.67 36.56
CA GLN A 554 -22.47 -2.47 37.97
C GLN A 554 -23.79 -2.29 38.74
N PRO A 555 -24.17 -3.23 39.63
CA PRO A 555 -25.32 -2.99 40.48
C PRO A 555 -24.92 -1.87 41.43
N VAL A 556 -25.55 -0.71 41.25
CA VAL A 556 -25.70 0.25 42.35
C VAL A 556 -26.43 -0.53 43.43
N MET A 557 -25.69 -0.95 44.47
CA MET A 557 -26.30 -1.42 45.71
C MET A 557 -27.05 -0.23 46.31
N GLY A 558 -28.32 -0.09 45.93
CA GLY A 558 -29.17 1.02 46.28
C GLY A 558 -30.58 0.78 45.77
N GLU A 559 -31.35 0.09 46.60
CA GLU A 559 -32.81 -0.01 46.71
C GLU A 559 -33.68 -0.10 45.43
N ASP A 560 -34.47 -1.17 45.42
CA ASP A 560 -35.49 -1.58 44.44
C ASP A 560 -36.33 -0.45 43.83
N THR A 561 -36.35 -0.39 42.51
CA THR A 561 -37.56 -0.03 41.74
C THR A 561 -37.59 -0.78 40.39
N PRO A 562 -38.68 -1.47 40.03
CA PRO A 562 -38.78 -2.17 38.76
C PRO A 562 -39.40 -1.25 37.71
N VAL A 563 -38.65 -0.87 36.67
CA VAL A 563 -39.25 -0.38 35.43
C VAL A 563 -38.57 -1.05 34.24
N SER A 564 -39.16 -2.15 33.81
CA SER A 564 -38.96 -2.73 32.49
C SER A 564 -39.74 -1.91 31.46
N VAL A 565 -39.07 -1.38 30.42
CA VAL A 565 -39.73 -1.01 29.17
C VAL A 565 -39.00 -1.72 28.02
N PRO A 566 -39.61 -2.72 27.36
CA PRO A 566 -39.07 -3.28 26.15
C PRO A 566 -39.42 -2.36 24.97
N LEU A 567 -38.43 -1.91 24.21
CA LEU A 567 -38.67 -1.25 22.93
C LEU A 567 -38.57 -2.27 21.79
N LEU A 568 -39.75 -2.51 21.19
CA LEU A 568 -40.00 -3.37 20.05
C LEU A 568 -39.25 -2.95 18.79
N ILE A 569 -38.84 -3.95 18.01
CA ILE A 569 -38.46 -3.86 16.60
C ILE A 569 -39.67 -3.38 15.81
N SER A 570 -39.52 -2.26 15.08
CA SER A 570 -40.44 -1.89 14.00
C SER A 570 -39.68 -1.84 12.69
N ARG A 571 -40.15 -2.65 11.75
CA ARG A 571 -39.81 -2.66 10.33
C ARG A 571 -40.31 -1.37 9.68
N MET A 572 -39.45 -0.72 8.89
CA MET A 572 -39.77 -0.20 7.55
C MET A 572 -38.52 -0.28 6.69
#